data_AF-A0A9D2D2L8-F1
#
_entry.id   AF-A0A9D2D2L8-F1
#
_cell.length_a   1.000
_cell.length_b   1.000
_cell.length_c   1.000
_cell.angle_alpha   90.00
_cell.angle_beta   90.00
_cell.angle_gamma   90.00
#
_symmetry.space_group_name_H-M   'P 1'
#
loop_
_entity.id
_entity.type
_entity.pdbx_description
1 polymer ?
#
loop_
_entity_poly.entity_id
_entity_poly.type
_entity_poly.pdbx_seq_one_letter_code
_entity_poly.pdbx_strand_id
1 'polypeptide(L)'
;MKIIKRSGTEAEFDLDKITAAVVKANNTVPDNEKMSKEQIAVISANMRTICEGMNRALSVEEIQDFVENQIMNQRAFSVARNYITYRYKRALVRKSNSTDEQILSLLEFDNEEVKQENSNKNPAVNSVQRDYMAGEVSKDITKRFLLPPEIVEAHEQGLIHFHDADYFAQHMHNCCLINLEDMLQNGTVISETMIEKPHSFSTACNVATQAIAQIASSQYGGQSISLAHLVPFVQVSREKFRKEVAENFKQTGIVADQETINKVAELRVKKEVQQGVQMIQYQVITLMTTNGQAPFITIFMYLNEVPDGQIKDDLAMVTEEVLKQRMQGIKNEKGVYITPAFPKLIYVLEEDNIHEDSKYYYLTKLAAECTAKRMVPDYISEKVMLQNKIDKNGEGHCYTCMGCRSFLTPYVDPKTGKPKYYGRFNQGVVTINLVDVACSSGRNMEKFWQIFDERLELCYEALMCRHR
;
A
#
# COMPACT_ATOMS: atom_id res chain seq x y z
N MET A 1 2.02 53.54 -16.93
CA MET A 1 2.41 52.33 -17.69
C MET A 1 1.61 51.14 -17.18
N LYS A 2 1.22 50.20 -18.05
CA LYS A 2 0.50 48.99 -17.66
C LYS A 2 1.42 47.76 -17.64
N ILE A 3 1.17 46.85 -16.71
CA ILE A 3 1.84 45.55 -16.58
C ILE A 3 0.82 44.43 -16.68
N ILE A 4 1.24 43.26 -17.13
CA ILE A 4 0.41 42.05 -17.19
C ILE A 4 0.57 41.30 -15.87
N LYS A 5 -0.49 41.28 -15.06
CA LYS A 5 -0.56 40.45 -13.86
C LYS A 5 -0.49 38.97 -14.26
N ARG A 6 -0.12 38.13 -13.30
CA ARG A 6 -0.09 36.66 -13.47
C ARG A 6 -1.45 36.05 -13.85
N SER A 7 -2.56 36.77 -13.62
CA SER A 7 -3.92 36.44 -14.06
C SER A 7 -4.22 36.79 -15.53
N GLY A 8 -3.25 37.31 -16.28
CA GLY A 8 -3.45 37.83 -17.64
C GLY A 8 -4.12 39.21 -17.72
N THR A 9 -4.55 39.77 -16.58
CA THR A 9 -5.18 41.10 -16.53
C THR A 9 -4.17 42.23 -16.46
N GLU A 10 -4.47 43.35 -17.11
CA GLU A 10 -3.64 44.54 -17.04
C GLU A 10 -3.81 45.27 -15.69
N ALA A 11 -2.72 45.83 -15.17
CA ALA A 11 -2.74 46.68 -13.99
C ALA A 11 -1.75 47.84 -14.14
N GLU A 12 -1.94 48.90 -13.37
CA GLU A 12 -0.98 49.99 -13.35
C GLU A 12 0.34 49.56 -12.70
N PHE A 13 1.44 49.96 -13.35
CA PHE A 13 2.77 49.84 -12.79
C PHE A 13 2.90 50.69 -11.55
N ASP A 14 3.43 50.08 -10.49
CA ASP A 14 3.55 50.68 -9.18
C ASP A 14 5.00 50.48 -8.70
N LEU A 15 5.77 51.56 -8.74
CA LEU A 15 7.18 51.54 -8.39
C LEU A 15 7.41 51.32 -6.88
N ASP A 16 6.45 51.73 -6.06
CA ASP A 16 6.54 51.59 -4.60
C ASP A 16 6.47 50.12 -4.21
N LYS A 17 5.71 49.30 -4.94
CA LYS A 17 5.69 47.84 -4.74
C LYS A 17 7.03 47.17 -5.03
N ILE A 18 7.73 47.62 -6.06
CA ILE A 18 9.05 47.10 -6.41
C ILE A 18 10.07 47.50 -5.35
N THR A 19 10.07 48.77 -4.99
CA THR A 19 10.95 49.32 -3.94
C THR A 19 10.72 48.60 -2.60
N ALA A 20 9.46 48.38 -2.22
CA ALA A 20 9.12 47.64 -1.00
C ALA A 20 9.59 46.17 -1.05
N ALA A 21 9.55 45.52 -2.21
CA ALA A 21 10.04 44.15 -2.36
C ALA A 21 11.57 44.08 -2.19
N VAL A 22 12.30 45.03 -2.76
CA VAL A 22 13.76 45.16 -2.60
C VAL A 22 14.13 45.46 -1.14
N VAL A 23 13.43 46.40 -0.50
CA VAL A 23 13.63 46.73 0.92
C VAL A 23 13.37 45.52 1.82
N LYS A 24 12.30 44.75 1.55
CA LYS A 24 12.02 43.52 2.30
C LYS A 24 13.15 42.50 2.15
N ALA A 25 13.66 42.28 0.93
CA ALA A 25 14.81 41.40 0.74
C ALA A 25 16.07 41.94 1.46
N ASN A 26 16.31 43.25 1.41
CA ASN A 26 17.42 43.89 2.10
C ASN A 26 17.34 43.75 3.63
N ASN A 27 16.14 43.73 4.19
CA ASN A 27 15.95 43.55 5.64
C ASN A 27 16.17 42.10 6.10
N THR A 28 16.30 41.14 5.19
CA THR A 28 16.56 39.73 5.53
C THR A 28 18.04 39.36 5.62
N VAL A 29 18.94 40.28 5.28
CA VAL A 29 20.39 40.06 5.38
C VAL A 29 20.98 40.79 6.60
N PRO A 30 22.12 40.33 7.15
CA PRO A 30 22.83 41.01 8.22
C PRO A 30 23.21 42.46 7.86
N ASP A 31 23.34 43.34 8.86
CA ASP A 31 23.53 44.79 8.64
C ASP A 31 24.76 45.15 7.80
N ASN A 32 25.81 44.34 7.86
CA ASN A 32 27.04 44.51 7.07
C ASN A 32 26.90 44.09 5.59
N GLU A 33 25.80 43.42 5.22
CA GLU A 33 25.51 42.96 3.86
C GLU A 33 24.33 43.71 3.22
N LYS A 34 23.76 44.68 3.94
CA LYS A 34 22.65 45.50 3.47
C LYS A 34 23.10 46.49 2.41
N MET A 35 22.24 46.65 1.40
CA MET A 35 22.31 47.74 0.44
C MET A 35 21.99 49.07 1.14
N SER A 36 22.69 50.12 0.73
CA SER A 36 22.43 51.49 1.18
C SER A 36 21.11 52.03 0.61
N LYS A 37 20.59 53.11 1.20
CA LYS A 37 19.37 53.76 0.71
C LYS A 37 19.56 54.30 -0.71
N GLU A 38 20.77 54.77 -1.02
CA GLU A 38 21.16 55.27 -2.34
C GLU A 38 21.16 54.12 -3.36
N GLN A 39 21.70 52.95 -3.02
CA GLN A 39 21.69 51.79 -3.92
C GLN A 39 20.27 51.31 -4.24
N ILE A 40 19.37 51.32 -3.25
CA ILE A 40 17.95 50.97 -3.46
C ILE A 40 17.26 52.02 -4.35
N ALA A 41 17.54 53.31 -4.14
CA ALA A 41 17.00 54.38 -4.98
C ALA A 41 17.47 54.26 -6.44
N VAL A 42 18.72 53.87 -6.67
CA VAL A 42 19.27 53.61 -8.01
C VAL A 42 18.56 52.43 -8.68
N ILE A 43 18.29 51.34 -7.96
CA ILE A 43 17.50 50.22 -8.50
C ILE A 43 16.11 50.68 -8.91
N SER A 44 15.42 51.45 -8.07
CA SER A 44 14.08 51.97 -8.39
C SER A 44 14.09 52.93 -9.59
N ALA A 45 15.11 53.78 -9.71
CA ALA A 45 15.28 54.66 -10.86
C ALA A 45 15.52 53.87 -12.16
N ASN A 46 16.41 52.87 -12.12
CA ASN A 46 16.68 52.01 -13.28
C ASN A 46 15.46 51.19 -13.69
N MET A 47 14.71 50.66 -12.72
CA MET A 47 13.46 49.94 -13.00
C MET A 47 12.42 50.82 -13.67
N ARG A 48 12.32 52.10 -13.29
CA ARG A 48 11.45 53.08 -13.96
C ARG A 48 11.88 53.27 -15.41
N THR A 49 13.16 53.50 -15.68
CA THR A 49 13.68 53.71 -17.03
C THR A 49 13.51 52.47 -17.93
N ILE A 50 13.81 51.27 -17.42
CA ILE A 50 13.65 50.00 -18.16
C ILE A 50 12.18 49.80 -18.53
N CYS A 51 11.28 50.06 -17.59
CA CYS A 51 9.85 49.91 -17.80
C CYS A 51 9.31 50.95 -18.79
N GLU A 52 9.64 52.23 -18.63
CA GLU A 52 9.19 53.31 -19.52
C GLU A 52 9.77 53.22 -20.94
N GLY A 53 10.95 52.61 -21.10
CA GLY A 53 11.60 52.41 -22.39
C GLY A 53 11.07 51.24 -23.22
N MET A 54 10.12 50.45 -22.71
CA MET A 54 9.56 49.31 -23.44
C MET A 54 8.22 49.64 -24.09
N ASN A 55 8.12 49.41 -25.41
CA ASN A 55 6.90 49.63 -26.19
C ASN A 55 5.82 48.53 -25.99
N ARG A 56 5.86 47.77 -24.89
CA ARG A 56 4.87 46.74 -24.56
C ARG A 56 4.67 46.63 -23.04
N ALA A 57 3.52 46.09 -22.63
CA ALA A 57 3.28 45.74 -21.24
C ALA A 57 4.20 44.57 -20.82
N LEU A 58 4.89 44.73 -19.70
CA LEU A 58 5.74 43.68 -19.12
C LEU A 58 4.94 42.77 -18.21
N SER A 59 5.24 41.48 -18.23
CA SER A 59 4.72 40.54 -17.24
C SER A 59 5.38 40.73 -15.88
N VAL A 60 4.71 40.27 -14.82
CA VAL A 60 5.29 40.33 -13.47
C VAL A 60 6.57 39.49 -13.35
N GLU A 61 6.73 38.41 -14.13
CA GLU A 61 7.96 37.60 -14.08
C GLU A 61 9.14 38.35 -14.71
N GLU A 62 8.94 39.01 -15.85
CA GLU A 62 9.96 39.84 -16.48
C GLU A 62 10.41 40.98 -15.57
N ILE A 63 9.46 41.65 -14.89
CA ILE A 63 9.77 42.71 -13.91
C ILE A 63 10.62 42.16 -12.76
N GLN A 64 10.34 40.95 -12.29
CA GLN A 64 11.11 40.32 -11.21
C GLN A 64 12.51 39.93 -11.65
N ASP A 65 12.68 39.43 -12.88
CA ASP A 65 13.99 39.12 -13.46
C ASP A 65 14.83 40.39 -13.62
N PHE A 66 14.22 41.52 -14.01
CA PHE A 66 14.91 42.81 -14.04
C PHE A 66 15.33 43.28 -12.66
N VAL A 67 14.48 43.13 -11.64
CA VAL A 67 14.83 43.48 -10.25
C VAL A 67 16.01 42.63 -9.75
N GLU A 68 16.01 41.34 -10.04
CA GLU A 68 17.12 40.43 -9.71
C GLU A 68 18.43 40.91 -10.33
N ASN A 69 18.42 41.19 -11.64
CA ASN A 69 19.58 41.71 -12.36
C ASN A 69 20.07 43.05 -11.78
N GLN A 70 19.16 43.95 -11.39
CA GLN A 70 19.53 45.23 -10.78
C GLN A 70 20.17 45.05 -9.39
N ILE A 71 19.67 44.12 -8.57
CA ILE A 71 20.29 43.80 -7.26
C ILE A 71 21.70 43.22 -7.46
N MET A 72 21.87 42.32 -8.44
CA MET A 72 23.17 41.75 -8.78
C MET A 72 24.16 42.80 -9.31
N ASN A 73 23.69 43.76 -10.12
CA ASN A 73 24.52 44.86 -10.64
C ASN A 73 25.06 45.78 -9.54
N GLN A 74 24.34 45.91 -8.41
CA GLN A 74 24.81 46.62 -7.23
C GLN A 74 25.80 45.81 -6.37
N ARG A 75 26.20 44.61 -6.83
CA ARG A 75 27.07 43.64 -6.12
C ARG A 75 26.50 43.17 -4.78
N ALA A 76 25.18 43.26 -4.60
CA ALA A 76 24.49 42.84 -3.39
C ALA A 76 24.05 41.37 -3.46
N PHE A 77 25.03 40.46 -3.53
CA PHE A 77 24.79 39.03 -3.82
C PHE A 77 23.93 38.31 -2.77
N SER A 78 24.12 38.61 -1.48
CA SER A 78 23.29 38.03 -0.41
C SER A 78 21.83 38.45 -0.50
N VAL A 79 21.59 39.73 -0.82
CA VAL A 79 20.23 40.28 -1.02
C VAL A 79 19.58 39.66 -2.27
N ALA A 80 20.34 39.51 -3.36
CA ALA A 80 19.87 38.83 -4.56
C ALA A 80 19.47 37.37 -4.26
N ARG A 81 20.32 36.61 -3.56
CA ARG A 81 20.04 35.22 -3.17
C ARG A 81 18.77 35.11 -2.35
N ASN A 82 18.55 35.99 -1.38
CA ASN A 82 17.35 35.99 -0.55
C ASN A 82 16.10 36.40 -1.34
N TYR A 83 16.22 37.38 -2.25
CA TYR A 83 15.14 37.78 -3.16
C TYR A 83 14.72 36.62 -4.08
N ILE A 84 15.69 35.95 -4.72
CA ILE A 84 15.48 34.78 -5.58
C ILE A 84 14.83 33.63 -4.79
N THR A 85 15.38 33.32 -3.61
CA THR A 85 14.86 32.25 -2.75
C THR A 85 13.42 32.55 -2.30
N TYR A 86 13.11 33.80 -1.95
CA TYR A 86 11.76 34.21 -1.59
C TYR A 86 10.79 34.13 -2.78
N ARG A 87 11.22 34.55 -3.98
CA ARG A 87 10.45 34.41 -5.22
C ARG A 87 10.17 32.94 -5.50
N TYR A 88 11.18 32.08 -5.45
CA TYR A 88 11.07 30.65 -5.65
C TYR A 88 10.12 30.01 -4.65
N LYS A 89 10.28 30.29 -3.34
CA LYS A 89 9.35 29.82 -2.29
C LYS A 89 7.91 30.31 -2.52
N ARG A 90 7.71 31.57 -2.93
CA ARG A 90 6.37 32.11 -3.23
C ARG A 90 5.79 31.60 -4.55
N ALA A 91 6.62 31.22 -5.51
CA ALA A 91 6.19 30.54 -6.73
C ALA A 91 5.76 29.11 -6.41
N LEU A 92 6.52 28.40 -5.56
CA LEU A 92 6.16 27.09 -5.00
C LEU A 92 4.85 27.13 -4.22
N VAL A 93 4.68 28.10 -3.31
CA VAL A 93 3.43 28.29 -2.55
C VAL A 93 2.24 28.62 -3.46
N ARG A 94 2.46 29.32 -4.57
CA ARG A 94 1.37 29.63 -5.52
C ARG A 94 1.07 28.49 -6.49
N LYS A 95 2.07 27.66 -6.82
CA LYS A 95 1.87 26.38 -7.52
C LYS A 95 1.17 25.37 -6.59
N SER A 96 1.39 25.48 -5.27
CA SER A 96 0.70 24.72 -4.21
C SER A 96 -0.78 25.09 -4.02
N ASN A 97 -1.29 26.20 -4.60
CA ASN A 97 -2.70 26.55 -4.49
C ASN A 97 -3.63 25.53 -5.18
N SER A 98 -3.14 24.73 -6.14
CA SER A 98 -3.95 23.64 -6.73
C SER A 98 -4.18 22.50 -5.74
N THR A 99 -3.21 22.21 -4.87
CA THR A 99 -3.33 21.17 -3.85
C THR A 99 -4.37 21.57 -2.80
N ASP A 100 -4.37 22.84 -2.37
CA ASP A 100 -5.37 23.35 -1.43
C ASP A 100 -6.78 23.34 -2.05
N GLU A 101 -6.92 23.71 -3.33
CA GLU A 101 -8.20 23.60 -4.07
C GLU A 101 -8.64 22.13 -4.24
N GLN A 102 -7.72 21.21 -4.52
CA GLN A 102 -8.00 19.77 -4.58
C GLN A 102 -8.47 19.23 -3.22
N ILE A 103 -7.77 19.57 -2.14
CA ILE A 103 -8.15 19.19 -0.77
C ILE A 103 -9.52 19.76 -0.40
N LEU A 104 -9.80 21.03 -0.73
CA LEU A 104 -11.11 21.65 -0.48
C LEU A 104 -12.21 20.96 -1.31
N SER A 105 -11.97 20.65 -2.58
CA SER A 105 -12.92 19.91 -3.42
C SER A 105 -13.24 18.50 -2.91
N LEU A 106 -12.28 17.85 -2.23
CA LEU A 106 -12.50 16.56 -1.57
C LEU A 106 -13.39 16.68 -0.34
N LEU A 107 -13.24 17.76 0.44
CA LEU A 107 -14.08 18.04 1.60
C LEU A 107 -15.51 18.38 1.20
N GLU A 108 -15.71 18.97 0.02
CA GLU A 108 -17.02 19.34 -0.53
C GLU A 108 -17.69 18.23 -1.37
N PHE A 109 -17.01 17.08 -1.57
CA PHE A 109 -17.46 15.95 -2.41
C PHE A 109 -17.52 16.22 -3.92
N ASP A 110 -16.82 17.23 -4.42
CA ASP A 110 -16.93 17.69 -5.81
C ASP A 110 -15.85 17.13 -6.75
N ASN A 111 -14.89 16.35 -6.24
CA ASN A 111 -13.82 15.75 -7.04
C ASN A 111 -14.21 14.38 -7.61
N GLU A 112 -14.54 14.32 -8.91
CA GLU A 112 -14.91 13.07 -9.61
C GLU A 112 -13.72 12.16 -9.92
N GLU A 113 -12.52 12.71 -10.13
CA GLU A 113 -11.32 11.93 -10.47
C GLU A 113 -10.94 11.00 -9.30
N VAL A 114 -10.95 11.53 -8.07
CA VAL A 114 -10.66 10.75 -6.86
C VAL A 114 -11.74 9.71 -6.57
N LYS A 115 -13.01 10.00 -6.89
CA LYS A 115 -14.10 9.01 -6.79
C LYS A 115 -13.92 7.85 -7.78
N GLN A 116 -13.38 8.12 -8.96
CA GLN A 116 -13.18 7.12 -10.02
C GLN A 116 -11.90 6.30 -9.82
N GLU A 117 -10.82 6.90 -9.30
CA GLU A 117 -9.55 6.20 -9.03
C GLU A 117 -9.72 5.06 -8.00
N ASN A 118 -10.62 5.23 -7.02
CA ASN A 118 -10.91 4.23 -6.00
C ASN A 118 -12.43 4.02 -5.79
N SER A 119 -13.10 3.44 -6.78
CA SER A 119 -14.56 3.19 -6.78
C SER A 119 -15.10 2.39 -5.57
N ASN A 120 -14.22 1.74 -4.80
CA ASN A 120 -14.56 0.94 -3.63
C ASN A 120 -14.53 1.73 -2.30
N LYS A 121 -14.09 3.01 -2.31
CA LYS A 121 -14.03 3.87 -1.11
C LYS A 121 -15.27 4.77 -1.06
N ASN A 122 -15.99 4.76 0.07
CA ASN A 122 -17.09 5.70 0.29
C ASN A 122 -16.53 7.06 0.74
N PRO A 123 -16.57 8.11 -0.09
CA PRO A 123 -15.94 9.40 0.22
C PRO A 123 -16.57 10.11 1.44
N ALA A 124 -17.80 9.75 1.82
CA ALA A 124 -18.49 10.32 2.98
C ALA A 124 -17.97 9.83 4.34
N VAL A 125 -17.13 8.80 4.37
CA VAL A 125 -16.56 8.27 5.61
C VAL A 125 -15.37 9.13 6.04
N ASN A 126 -15.37 9.62 7.28
CA ASN A 126 -14.30 10.51 7.79
C ASN A 126 -12.88 9.95 7.65
N SER A 127 -12.68 8.64 7.84
CA SER A 127 -11.36 8.00 7.64
C SER A 127 -10.93 8.05 6.18
N VAL A 128 -11.86 7.84 5.24
CA VAL A 128 -11.60 7.97 3.80
C VAL A 128 -11.27 9.41 3.42
N GLN A 129 -11.98 10.40 3.99
CA GLN A 129 -11.65 11.81 3.75
C GLN A 129 -10.24 12.16 4.22
N ARG A 130 -9.85 11.72 5.43
CA ARG A 130 -8.49 11.95 5.95
C ARG A 130 -7.42 11.29 5.09
N ASP A 131 -7.69 10.08 4.60
CA ASP A 131 -6.82 9.35 3.68
C ASP A 131 -6.64 10.11 2.37
N TYR A 132 -7.72 10.60 1.75
CA TYR A 132 -7.63 11.40 0.53
C TYR A 132 -6.88 12.72 0.74
N MET A 133 -7.10 13.42 1.86
CA MET A 133 -6.33 14.62 2.18
C MET A 133 -4.83 14.31 2.28
N ALA A 134 -4.45 13.24 2.99
CA ALA A 134 -3.06 12.81 3.09
C ALA A 134 -2.49 12.38 1.73
N GLY A 135 -3.29 11.68 0.92
CA GLY A 135 -2.96 11.19 -0.40
C GLY A 135 -2.66 12.31 -1.39
N GLU A 136 -3.48 13.36 -1.45
CA GLU A 136 -3.24 14.51 -2.33
C GLU A 136 -1.99 15.29 -1.92
N VAL A 137 -1.76 15.48 -0.62
CA VAL A 137 -0.51 16.07 -0.12
C VAL A 137 0.70 15.22 -0.53
N SER A 138 0.59 13.90 -0.40
CA SER A 138 1.64 12.95 -0.78
C SER A 138 1.91 12.93 -2.28
N LYS A 139 0.87 12.95 -3.14
CA LYS A 139 1.00 13.08 -4.60
C LYS A 139 1.76 14.37 -4.97
N ASP A 140 1.38 15.50 -4.37
CA ASP A 140 2.02 16.79 -4.63
C ASP A 140 3.49 16.84 -4.16
N ILE A 141 3.81 16.24 -3.02
CA ILE A 141 5.20 16.09 -2.55
C ILE A 141 5.98 15.18 -3.50
N THR A 142 5.40 14.04 -3.88
CA THR A 142 5.99 13.06 -4.78
C THR A 142 6.38 13.68 -6.11
N LYS A 143 5.46 14.42 -6.75
CA LYS A 143 5.69 15.07 -8.05
C LYS A 143 6.72 16.20 -7.98
N ARG A 144 6.80 16.94 -6.88
CA ARG A 144 7.68 18.13 -6.79
C ARG A 144 9.08 17.83 -6.28
N PHE A 145 9.22 16.83 -5.43
CA PHE A 145 10.45 16.64 -4.65
C PHE A 145 11.00 15.23 -4.65
N LEU A 146 10.16 14.20 -4.77
CA LEU A 146 10.63 12.82 -4.60
C LEU A 146 10.96 12.15 -5.94
N LEU A 147 10.22 12.46 -7.00
CA LEU A 147 10.46 11.90 -8.33
C LEU A 147 11.23 12.87 -9.23
N PRO A 148 12.16 12.36 -10.05
CA PRO A 148 12.77 13.13 -11.13
C PRO A 148 11.70 13.68 -12.10
N PRO A 149 11.89 14.90 -12.65
CA PRO A 149 10.91 15.50 -13.57
C PRO A 149 10.57 14.63 -14.78
N GLU A 150 11.53 13.89 -15.31
CA GLU A 150 11.35 12.96 -16.44
C GLU A 150 10.38 11.82 -16.12
N ILE A 151 10.42 11.28 -14.90
CA ILE A 151 9.52 10.22 -14.44
C ILE A 151 8.11 10.77 -14.24
N VAL A 152 8.01 11.97 -13.68
CA VAL A 152 6.73 12.67 -13.52
C VAL A 152 6.09 12.93 -14.88
N GLU A 153 6.85 13.47 -15.83
CA GLU A 153 6.37 13.72 -17.18
C GLU A 153 5.93 12.43 -17.89
N ALA A 154 6.72 11.36 -17.80
CA ALA A 154 6.37 10.06 -18.38
C ALA A 154 5.09 9.45 -17.76
N HIS A 155 4.85 9.68 -16.47
CA HIS A 155 3.62 9.29 -15.79
C HIS A 155 2.41 10.10 -16.27
N GLU A 156 2.52 11.43 -16.33
CA GLU A 156 1.44 12.33 -16.78
C GLU A 156 1.08 12.12 -18.26
N GLN A 157 2.06 11.77 -19.10
CA GLN A 157 1.85 11.41 -20.50
C GLN A 157 1.28 9.99 -20.68
N GLY A 158 1.18 9.19 -19.61
CA GLY A 158 0.71 7.81 -19.67
C GLY A 158 1.66 6.83 -20.37
N LEU A 159 2.95 7.18 -20.49
CA LEU A 159 3.98 6.28 -21.03
C LEU A 159 4.26 5.14 -20.03
N ILE A 160 4.30 5.52 -18.75
CA ILE A 160 4.42 4.63 -17.61
C ILE A 160 3.36 5.01 -16.56
N HIS A 161 3.15 4.13 -15.58
CA HIS A 161 2.30 4.41 -14.44
C HIS A 161 3.06 4.07 -13.15
N PHE A 162 3.40 5.10 -12.37
CA PHE A 162 3.98 4.95 -11.04
C PHE A 162 2.83 4.74 -10.04
N HIS A 163 2.67 3.50 -9.57
CA HIS A 163 1.54 3.14 -8.70
C HIS A 163 1.69 3.76 -7.31
N ASP A 164 0.56 4.03 -6.64
CA ASP A 164 0.52 4.42 -5.22
C ASP A 164 1.35 5.68 -4.88
N ALA A 165 1.38 6.66 -5.79
CA ALA A 165 2.07 7.94 -5.60
C ALA A 165 1.53 8.74 -4.40
N ASP A 166 0.28 8.47 -4.02
CA ASP A 166 -0.42 8.97 -2.83
C ASP A 166 0.11 8.39 -1.51
N TYR A 167 0.86 7.29 -1.53
CA TYR A 167 1.49 6.71 -0.34
C TYR A 167 3.03 6.81 -0.34
N PHE A 168 3.63 7.25 -1.45
CA PHE A 168 5.08 7.19 -1.63
C PHE A 168 5.87 8.04 -0.61
N ALA A 169 5.33 9.17 -0.15
CA ALA A 169 6.00 10.03 0.82
C ALA A 169 6.15 9.41 2.23
N GLN A 170 5.45 8.31 2.53
CA GLN A 170 5.39 7.70 3.87
C GLN A 170 6.40 6.54 4.06
N HIS A 171 7.31 6.30 3.11
CA HIS A 171 8.32 5.22 3.15
C HIS A 171 7.73 3.83 3.50
N MET A 172 6.55 3.53 2.97
CA MET A 172 5.90 2.23 3.12
C MET A 172 6.25 1.29 1.95
N HIS A 173 6.05 -0.01 2.15
CA HIS A 173 6.11 -0.99 1.07
C HIS A 173 4.71 -1.34 0.53
N ASN A 174 4.66 -2.05 -0.59
CA ASN A 174 3.41 -2.44 -1.24
C ASN A 174 2.74 -3.61 -0.50
N CYS A 175 3.12 -4.83 -0.85
CA CYS A 175 2.45 -6.05 -0.39
C CYS A 175 3.43 -7.01 0.28
N CYS A 176 2.94 -7.89 1.15
CA CYS A 176 3.79 -8.82 1.90
C CYS A 176 3.16 -10.20 2.13
N LEU A 177 4.02 -11.17 2.46
CA LEU A 177 3.63 -12.43 3.08
C LEU A 177 3.87 -12.31 4.59
N ILE A 178 2.81 -12.33 5.40
CA ILE A 178 2.94 -12.16 6.85
C ILE A 178 3.55 -13.42 7.46
N ASN A 179 4.59 -13.24 8.28
CA ASN A 179 5.19 -14.33 9.05
C ASN A 179 4.43 -14.60 10.34
N LEU A 180 3.17 -15.04 10.23
CA LEU A 180 2.36 -15.39 11.40
C LEU A 180 2.98 -16.52 12.23
N GLU A 181 3.72 -17.43 11.62
CA GLU A 181 4.41 -18.50 12.37
C GLU A 181 5.35 -17.88 13.41
N ASP A 182 6.26 -17.01 12.98
CA ASP A 182 7.20 -16.34 13.90
C ASP A 182 6.48 -15.50 14.94
N MET A 183 5.52 -14.66 14.51
CA MET A 183 4.76 -13.77 15.41
C MET A 183 4.00 -14.53 16.49
N LEU A 184 3.43 -15.70 16.16
CA LEU A 184 2.60 -16.47 17.09
C LEU A 184 3.44 -17.45 17.93
N GLN A 185 4.55 -17.98 17.41
CA GLN A 185 5.40 -18.93 18.15
C GLN A 185 6.36 -18.23 19.11
N ASN A 186 6.92 -17.08 18.72
CA ASN A 186 7.96 -16.38 19.46
C ASN A 186 7.44 -15.13 20.21
N GLY A 187 6.16 -14.81 20.04
CA GLY A 187 5.56 -13.59 20.55
C GLY A 187 5.82 -12.39 19.63
N THR A 188 5.03 -11.34 19.80
CA THR A 188 5.11 -10.11 19.01
C THR A 188 4.70 -8.90 19.83
N VAL A 189 4.99 -7.69 19.36
CA VAL A 189 4.46 -6.46 19.95
C VAL A 189 3.44 -5.85 19.02
N ILE A 190 2.23 -5.58 19.53
CA ILE A 190 1.16 -4.90 18.79
C ILE A 190 0.78 -3.66 19.60
N SER A 191 0.94 -2.47 19.00
CA SER A 191 0.59 -1.20 19.66
C SER A 191 1.18 -1.08 21.07
N GLU A 192 2.51 -1.27 21.17
CA GLU A 192 3.29 -1.23 22.44
C GLU A 192 2.94 -2.33 23.46
N THR A 193 2.04 -3.26 23.11
CA THR A 193 1.63 -4.37 23.98
C THR A 193 2.34 -5.65 23.56
N MET A 194 3.06 -6.28 24.49
CA MET A 194 3.66 -7.60 24.29
C MET A 194 2.56 -8.67 24.23
N ILE A 195 2.57 -9.44 23.15
CA ILE A 195 1.70 -10.58 22.92
C ILE A 195 2.56 -11.84 22.99
N GLU A 196 2.33 -12.66 24.01
CA GLU A 196 2.97 -13.96 24.16
C GLU A 196 2.34 -15.02 23.24
N LYS A 197 2.99 -16.18 23.17
CA LYS A 197 2.49 -17.34 22.43
C LYS A 197 1.03 -17.67 22.84
N PRO A 198 0.08 -17.73 21.89
CA PRO A 198 -1.31 -18.08 22.20
C PRO A 198 -1.46 -19.47 22.82
N HIS A 199 -2.35 -19.58 23.81
CA HIS A 199 -2.67 -20.83 24.50
C HIS A 199 -3.95 -21.51 24.00
N SER A 200 -4.45 -21.09 22.83
CA SER A 200 -5.60 -21.71 22.15
C SER A 200 -5.68 -21.27 20.68
N PHE A 201 -6.36 -22.05 19.85
CA PHE A 201 -6.62 -21.71 18.45
C PHE A 201 -7.42 -20.41 18.31
N SER A 202 -8.44 -20.20 19.14
CA SER A 202 -9.25 -18.98 19.11
C SER A 202 -8.42 -17.74 19.45
N THR A 203 -7.55 -17.84 20.47
CA THR A 203 -6.61 -16.76 20.80
C THR A 203 -5.63 -16.48 19.66
N ALA A 204 -5.10 -17.52 18.99
CA ALA A 204 -4.22 -17.34 17.84
C ALA A 204 -4.93 -16.64 16.68
N CYS A 205 -6.19 -16.99 16.39
CA CYS A 205 -7.01 -16.31 15.39
C CYS A 205 -7.19 -14.82 15.72
N ASN A 206 -7.47 -14.47 16.97
CA ASN A 206 -7.63 -13.08 17.43
C ASN A 206 -6.33 -12.27 17.30
N VAL A 207 -5.18 -12.85 17.63
CA VAL A 207 -3.89 -12.17 17.46
C VAL A 207 -3.57 -11.98 15.98
N ALA A 208 -3.85 -12.98 15.14
CA ALA A 208 -3.64 -12.90 13.71
C ALA A 208 -4.50 -11.80 13.05
N THR A 209 -5.76 -11.63 13.43
CA THR A 209 -6.62 -10.55 12.91
C THR A 209 -6.13 -9.16 13.34
N GLN A 210 -5.63 -9.03 14.56
CA GLN A 210 -4.99 -7.78 15.03
C GLN A 210 -3.74 -7.46 14.21
N ALA A 211 -2.88 -8.45 13.97
CA ALA A 211 -1.70 -8.30 13.12
C ALA A 211 -2.07 -7.87 11.70
N ILE A 212 -3.07 -8.52 11.08
CA ILE A 212 -3.60 -8.18 9.75
C ILE A 212 -4.03 -6.71 9.70
N ALA A 213 -4.77 -6.22 10.69
CA ALA A 213 -5.25 -4.83 10.70
C ALA A 213 -4.08 -3.81 10.82
N GLN A 214 -3.08 -4.09 11.66
CA GLN A 214 -1.93 -3.22 11.84
C GLN A 214 -1.00 -3.20 10.63
N ILE A 215 -0.76 -4.36 10.02
CA ILE A 215 0.09 -4.48 8.83
C ILE A 215 -0.56 -3.78 7.64
N ALA A 216 -1.86 -3.97 7.40
CA ALA A 216 -2.57 -3.23 6.36
C ALA A 216 -2.58 -1.72 6.57
N SER A 217 -2.44 -1.25 7.81
CA SER A 217 -2.35 0.19 8.12
C SER A 217 -0.94 0.75 7.96
N SER A 218 0.06 -0.12 7.73
CA SER A 218 1.49 0.22 7.61
C SER A 218 2.05 -0.08 6.21
N GLN A 219 1.18 -0.44 5.26
CA GLN A 219 1.50 -0.70 3.86
C GLN A 219 0.33 -0.22 2.99
N TYR A 220 0.56 0.02 1.70
CA TYR A 220 -0.53 0.46 0.79
C TYR A 220 -1.11 -0.67 -0.07
N GLY A 221 -0.50 -1.86 -0.05
CA GLY A 221 -0.92 -3.02 -0.83
C GLY A 221 -1.60 -4.14 -0.03
N GLY A 222 -1.84 -5.25 -0.73
CA GLY A 222 -2.42 -6.45 -0.13
C GLY A 222 -1.44 -7.25 0.72
N GLN A 223 -1.97 -8.10 1.58
CA GLN A 223 -1.18 -9.02 2.43
C GLN A 223 -1.72 -10.43 2.30
N SER A 224 -0.91 -11.42 2.69
CA SER A 224 -1.31 -12.82 2.62
C SER A 224 -0.83 -13.59 3.85
N ILE A 225 -1.68 -14.48 4.33
CA ILE A 225 -1.40 -15.38 5.44
C ILE A 225 -1.57 -16.83 5.01
N SER A 226 -0.87 -17.74 5.66
CA SER A 226 -1.17 -19.18 5.56
C SER A 226 -1.94 -19.66 6.78
N LEU A 227 -2.93 -20.53 6.54
CA LEU A 227 -3.59 -21.26 7.63
C LEU A 227 -2.62 -22.21 8.34
N ALA A 228 -1.57 -22.70 7.67
CA ALA A 228 -0.54 -23.56 8.26
C ALA A 228 0.10 -22.93 9.51
N HIS A 229 0.19 -21.59 9.57
CA HIS A 229 0.75 -20.88 10.72
C HIS A 229 -0.18 -20.87 11.95
N LEU A 230 -1.49 -21.07 11.76
CA LEU A 230 -2.49 -21.10 12.83
C LEU A 230 -2.78 -22.51 13.34
N VAL A 231 -2.65 -23.52 12.46
CA VAL A 231 -2.99 -24.91 12.74
C VAL A 231 -2.25 -25.52 13.95
N PRO A 232 -0.97 -25.19 14.26
CA PRO A 232 -0.31 -25.69 15.47
C PRO A 232 -1.09 -25.42 16.77
N PHE A 233 -1.90 -24.35 16.80
CA PHE A 233 -2.70 -23.99 17.97
C PHE A 233 -3.97 -24.85 18.13
N VAL A 234 -4.35 -25.64 17.12
CA VAL A 234 -5.41 -26.66 17.24
C VAL A 234 -4.98 -27.75 18.23
N GLN A 235 -3.72 -28.20 18.15
CA GLN A 235 -3.17 -29.17 19.09
C GLN A 235 -3.07 -28.61 20.51
N VAL A 236 -2.69 -27.33 20.66
CA VAL A 236 -2.67 -26.62 21.96
C VAL A 236 -4.07 -26.63 22.58
N SER A 237 -5.09 -26.30 21.79
CA SER A 237 -6.49 -26.37 22.22
C SER A 237 -6.94 -27.79 22.57
N ARG A 238 -6.53 -28.79 21.78
CA ARG A 238 -6.85 -30.20 22.03
C ARG A 238 -6.33 -30.67 23.38
N GLU A 239 -5.08 -30.34 23.71
CA GLU A 239 -4.47 -30.68 24.99
C GLU A 239 -5.15 -29.97 26.16
N LYS A 240 -5.46 -28.67 25.98
CA LYS A 240 -6.23 -27.89 26.96
C LYS A 240 -7.59 -28.54 27.22
N PHE A 241 -8.37 -28.85 26.18
CA PHE A 241 -9.70 -29.44 26.36
C PHE A 241 -9.66 -30.86 26.92
N ARG A 242 -8.64 -31.67 26.59
CA ARG A 242 -8.47 -32.99 27.23
C ARG A 242 -8.31 -32.85 28.75
N LYS A 243 -7.49 -31.90 29.20
CA LYS A 243 -7.30 -31.62 30.64
C LYS A 243 -8.60 -31.14 31.29
N GLU A 244 -9.24 -30.13 30.70
CA GLU A 244 -10.50 -29.59 31.23
C GLU A 244 -11.62 -30.63 31.29
N VAL A 245 -11.77 -31.47 30.26
CA VAL A 245 -12.80 -32.52 30.24
C VAL A 245 -12.52 -33.57 31.31
N ALA A 246 -11.27 -34.02 31.46
CA ALA A 246 -10.87 -34.97 32.49
C ALA A 246 -11.14 -34.42 33.91
N GLU A 247 -10.80 -33.15 34.15
CA GLU A 247 -11.06 -32.47 35.42
C GLU A 247 -12.56 -32.32 35.70
N ASN A 248 -13.35 -31.92 34.70
CA ASN A 248 -14.80 -31.79 34.83
C ASN A 248 -15.48 -33.13 35.17
N PHE A 249 -15.09 -34.22 34.50
CA PHE A 249 -15.61 -35.55 34.79
C PHE A 249 -15.23 -36.01 36.20
N LYS A 250 -13.99 -35.77 36.61
CA LYS A 250 -13.54 -36.06 37.98
C LYS A 250 -14.33 -35.27 39.03
N GLN A 251 -14.58 -33.98 38.81
CA GLN A 251 -15.30 -33.11 39.76
C GLN A 251 -16.80 -33.45 39.83
N THR A 252 -17.40 -33.95 38.75
CA THR A 252 -18.82 -34.32 38.68
C THR A 252 -19.09 -35.78 39.03
N GLY A 253 -18.04 -36.56 39.35
CA GLY A 253 -18.15 -37.98 39.66
C GLY A 253 -18.47 -38.87 38.46
N ILE A 254 -18.31 -38.36 37.23
CA ILE A 254 -18.48 -39.14 36.01
C ILE A 254 -17.22 -39.97 35.77
N VAL A 255 -17.37 -41.30 35.79
CA VAL A 255 -16.28 -42.22 35.39
C VAL A 255 -16.25 -42.29 33.87
N ALA A 256 -15.18 -41.79 33.27
CA ALA A 256 -14.96 -41.83 31.83
C ALA A 256 -13.55 -42.35 31.52
N ASP A 257 -13.45 -43.19 30.48
CA ASP A 257 -12.17 -43.63 29.96
C ASP A 257 -11.49 -42.55 29.11
N GLN A 258 -10.22 -42.77 28.78
CA GLN A 258 -9.43 -41.82 28.00
C GLN A 258 -10.02 -41.61 26.59
N GLU A 259 -10.66 -42.63 26.01
CA GLU A 259 -11.30 -42.53 24.71
C GLU A 259 -12.49 -41.56 24.73
N THR A 260 -13.36 -41.67 25.75
CA THR A 260 -14.50 -40.77 25.94
C THR A 260 -14.03 -39.33 26.19
N ILE A 261 -13.00 -39.14 27.02
CA ILE A 261 -12.38 -37.83 27.24
C ILE A 261 -11.86 -37.24 25.92
N ASN A 262 -11.16 -38.04 25.12
CA ASN A 262 -10.63 -37.61 23.83
C ASN A 262 -11.74 -37.24 22.84
N LYS A 263 -12.83 -38.02 22.77
CA LYS A 263 -13.98 -37.73 21.90
C LYS A 263 -14.66 -36.41 22.29
N VAL A 264 -14.90 -36.18 23.58
CA VAL A 264 -15.52 -34.95 24.07
C VAL A 264 -14.60 -33.75 23.87
N ALA A 265 -13.30 -33.91 24.08
CA ALA A 265 -12.32 -32.86 23.78
C ALA A 265 -12.31 -32.50 22.29
N GLU A 266 -12.35 -33.49 21.40
CA GLU A 266 -12.37 -33.24 19.94
C GLU A 266 -13.64 -32.52 19.49
N LEU A 267 -14.79 -32.78 20.12
CA LEU A 267 -16.01 -31.99 19.88
C LEU A 267 -15.82 -30.51 20.27
N ARG A 268 -15.10 -30.24 21.37
CA ARG A 268 -14.77 -28.86 21.78
C ARG A 268 -13.76 -28.22 20.83
N VAL A 269 -12.75 -28.96 20.36
CA VAL A 269 -11.79 -28.49 19.35
C VAL A 269 -12.51 -28.07 18.08
N LYS A 270 -13.39 -28.92 17.53
CA LYS A 270 -14.18 -28.60 16.33
C LYS A 270 -15.01 -27.33 16.50
N LYS A 271 -15.66 -27.17 17.65
CA LYS A 271 -16.43 -25.96 17.97
C LYS A 271 -15.54 -24.72 18.08
N GLU A 272 -14.35 -24.84 18.65
CA GLU A 272 -13.41 -23.72 18.71
C GLU A 272 -12.87 -23.35 17.33
N VAL A 273 -12.58 -24.33 16.46
CA VAL A 273 -12.18 -24.08 15.08
C VAL A 273 -13.25 -23.30 14.32
N GLN A 274 -14.51 -23.71 14.45
CA GLN A 274 -15.67 -22.97 13.90
C GLN A 274 -15.69 -21.52 14.36
N GLN A 275 -15.51 -21.29 15.67
CA GLN A 275 -15.50 -19.94 16.24
C GLN A 275 -14.30 -19.10 15.79
N GLY A 276 -13.10 -19.70 15.72
CA GLY A 276 -11.88 -19.02 15.29
C GLY A 276 -11.94 -18.60 13.82
N VAL A 277 -12.37 -19.50 12.93
CA VAL A 277 -12.59 -19.21 11.50
C VAL A 277 -13.64 -18.11 11.32
N GLN A 278 -14.74 -18.18 12.07
CA GLN A 278 -15.79 -17.17 12.03
C GLN A 278 -15.27 -15.81 12.50
N MET A 279 -14.46 -15.79 13.56
CA MET A 279 -13.84 -14.57 14.06
C MET A 279 -12.99 -13.90 12.97
N ILE A 280 -12.16 -14.66 12.26
CA ILE A 280 -11.36 -14.12 11.15
C ILE A 280 -12.28 -13.56 10.07
N GLN A 281 -13.27 -14.34 9.59
CA GLN A 281 -14.18 -13.92 8.51
C GLN A 281 -14.91 -12.62 8.83
N TYR A 282 -15.40 -12.45 10.06
CA TYR A 282 -16.11 -11.23 10.45
C TYR A 282 -15.15 -10.06 10.70
N GLN A 283 -14.08 -10.26 11.47
CA GLN A 283 -13.19 -9.17 11.84
C GLN A 283 -12.47 -8.56 10.64
N VAL A 284 -12.04 -9.36 9.65
CA VAL A 284 -11.39 -8.80 8.45
C VAL A 284 -12.32 -7.95 7.57
N ILE A 285 -13.63 -7.97 7.83
CA ILE A 285 -14.62 -7.17 7.11
C ILE A 285 -15.09 -5.99 7.98
N THR A 286 -15.20 -6.18 9.30
CA THR A 286 -15.69 -5.15 10.21
C THR A 286 -14.59 -4.25 10.78
N LEU A 287 -13.33 -4.66 10.72
CA LEU A 287 -12.20 -3.80 11.06
C LEU A 287 -11.88 -2.86 9.89
N MET A 288 -11.66 -1.59 10.22
CA MET A 288 -11.19 -0.59 9.26
C MET A 288 -9.71 -0.31 9.49
N THR A 289 -8.97 -0.19 8.41
CA THR A 289 -7.58 0.29 8.38
C THR A 289 -7.54 1.81 8.45
N THR A 290 -6.33 2.38 8.56
CA THR A 290 -6.11 3.84 8.58
C THR A 290 -6.72 4.57 7.39
N ASN A 291 -6.81 3.91 6.22
CA ASN A 291 -7.44 4.45 5.01
C ASN A 291 -8.97 4.29 4.94
N GLY A 292 -9.61 3.76 6.00
CA GLY A 292 -11.06 3.63 6.09
C GLY A 292 -11.68 2.46 5.33
N GLN A 293 -10.88 1.48 4.91
CA GLN A 293 -11.35 0.28 4.21
C GLN A 293 -11.17 -0.99 5.05
N ALA A 294 -11.84 -2.07 4.65
CA ALA A 294 -11.50 -3.39 5.14
C ALA A 294 -10.10 -3.77 4.63
N PRO A 295 -9.26 -4.44 5.45
CA PRO A 295 -7.92 -4.83 5.04
C PRO A 295 -7.95 -5.74 3.80
N PHE A 296 -7.12 -5.45 2.80
CA PHE A 296 -6.89 -6.36 1.69
C PHE A 296 -6.09 -7.57 2.20
N ILE A 297 -6.76 -8.70 2.38
CA ILE A 297 -6.15 -9.95 2.83
C ILE A 297 -6.46 -11.14 1.92
N THR A 298 -5.46 -11.99 1.72
CA THR A 298 -5.56 -13.32 1.09
C THR A 298 -5.25 -14.41 2.11
N ILE A 299 -6.08 -15.45 2.18
CA ILE A 299 -5.86 -16.65 2.99
C ILE A 299 -5.44 -17.80 2.08
N PHE A 300 -4.27 -18.38 2.38
CA PHE A 300 -3.69 -19.50 1.65
C PHE A 300 -3.96 -20.83 2.37
N MET A 301 -4.40 -21.82 1.59
CA MET A 301 -4.79 -23.15 2.04
C MET A 301 -4.04 -24.20 1.22
N TYR A 302 -2.99 -24.78 1.81
CA TYR A 302 -2.07 -25.73 1.15
C TYR A 302 -1.72 -26.87 2.12
N LEU A 303 -2.15 -28.10 1.84
CA LEU A 303 -2.01 -29.21 2.79
C LEU A 303 -0.54 -29.62 2.97
N ASN A 304 0.25 -29.62 1.90
CA ASN A 304 1.67 -29.98 1.94
C ASN A 304 2.58 -28.87 2.51
N GLU A 305 2.01 -27.77 3.00
CA GLU A 305 2.77 -26.79 3.78
C GLU A 305 3.15 -27.32 5.17
N VAL A 306 2.39 -28.30 5.68
CA VAL A 306 2.67 -28.97 6.95
C VAL A 306 2.99 -30.45 6.73
N PRO A 307 3.78 -31.09 7.62
CA PRO A 307 4.05 -32.52 7.54
C PRO A 307 2.80 -33.39 7.60
N ASP A 308 2.90 -34.61 7.07
CA ASP A 308 1.86 -35.63 7.20
C ASP A 308 1.51 -35.95 8.66
N GLY A 309 0.27 -36.40 8.87
CA GLY A 309 -0.26 -36.82 10.17
C GLY A 309 -1.30 -35.86 10.72
N GLN A 310 -1.39 -35.76 12.05
CA GLN A 310 -2.44 -35.01 12.74
C GLN A 310 -2.48 -33.53 12.34
N ILE A 311 -1.33 -32.90 12.11
CA ILE A 311 -1.28 -31.47 11.76
C ILE A 311 -1.87 -31.20 10.37
N LYS A 312 -1.63 -32.07 9.40
CA LYS A 312 -2.27 -32.00 8.07
C LYS A 312 -3.77 -32.26 8.16
N ASP A 313 -4.20 -33.21 9.00
CA ASP A 313 -5.62 -33.45 9.28
C ASP A 313 -6.31 -32.26 9.95
N ASP A 314 -5.60 -31.58 10.86
CA ASP A 314 -6.09 -30.35 11.49
C ASP A 314 -6.19 -29.22 10.46
N LEU A 315 -5.21 -29.06 9.57
CA LEU A 315 -5.26 -28.08 8.47
C LEU A 315 -6.42 -28.37 7.50
N ALA A 316 -6.66 -29.64 7.17
CA ALA A 316 -7.81 -30.06 6.37
C ALA A 316 -9.14 -29.67 7.03
N MET A 317 -9.27 -29.90 8.35
CA MET A 317 -10.45 -29.50 9.13
C MET A 317 -10.65 -27.97 9.15
N VAL A 318 -9.59 -27.18 9.37
CA VAL A 318 -9.69 -25.71 9.33
C VAL A 318 -10.05 -25.23 7.92
N THR A 319 -9.46 -25.83 6.87
CA THR A 319 -9.76 -25.53 5.46
C THR A 319 -11.23 -25.82 5.12
N GLU A 320 -11.74 -26.98 5.54
CA GLU A 320 -13.15 -27.35 5.39
C GLU A 320 -14.08 -26.29 6.00
N GLU A 321 -13.75 -25.82 7.21
CA GLU A 321 -14.54 -24.83 7.91
C GLU A 321 -14.50 -23.46 7.24
N VAL A 322 -13.33 -23.02 6.74
CA VAL A 322 -13.19 -21.78 5.95
C VAL A 322 -14.08 -21.82 4.71
N LEU A 323 -14.09 -22.94 3.99
CA LEU A 323 -14.91 -23.11 2.79
C LEU A 323 -16.41 -23.11 3.13
N LYS A 324 -16.83 -23.80 4.20
CA LYS A 324 -18.23 -23.83 4.66
C LYS A 324 -18.74 -22.44 5.03
N GLN A 325 -17.97 -21.68 5.81
CA GLN A 325 -18.38 -20.34 6.23
C GLN A 325 -18.35 -19.33 5.08
N ARG A 326 -17.41 -19.47 4.14
CA ARG A 326 -17.44 -18.69 2.89
C ARG A 326 -18.73 -18.95 2.11
N MET A 327 -19.11 -20.21 1.93
CA MET A 327 -20.36 -20.58 1.25
C MET A 327 -21.58 -20.01 1.95
N GLN A 328 -21.63 -20.05 3.28
CA GLN A 328 -22.69 -19.40 4.04
C GLN A 328 -22.73 -17.89 3.77
N GLY A 329 -21.57 -17.25 3.65
CA GLY A 329 -21.42 -15.82 3.41
C GLY A 329 -21.65 -14.99 4.68
N ILE A 330 -21.76 -13.68 4.52
CA ILE A 330 -22.02 -12.74 5.62
C ILE A 330 -23.36 -12.05 5.42
N LYS A 331 -24.00 -11.62 6.50
CA LYS A 331 -25.23 -10.83 6.40
C LYS A 331 -24.91 -9.36 6.14
N ASN A 332 -25.60 -8.74 5.19
CA ASN A 332 -25.59 -7.29 5.02
C ASN A 332 -26.50 -6.61 6.06
N GLU A 333 -26.62 -5.29 6.01
CA GLU A 333 -27.45 -4.47 6.92
C GLU A 333 -28.94 -4.87 6.94
N LYS A 334 -29.42 -5.51 5.85
CA LYS A 334 -30.80 -6.04 5.74
C LYS A 334 -30.92 -7.48 6.24
N GLY A 335 -29.86 -8.06 6.80
CA GLY A 335 -29.83 -9.44 7.29
C GLY A 335 -29.72 -10.51 6.20
N VAL A 336 -29.48 -10.12 4.94
CA VAL A 336 -29.40 -11.03 3.79
C VAL A 336 -27.96 -11.52 3.59
N TYR A 337 -27.79 -12.82 3.39
CA TYR A 337 -26.48 -13.40 3.11
C TYR A 337 -25.96 -12.98 1.74
N ILE A 338 -24.80 -12.31 1.74
CA ILE A 338 -24.08 -11.83 0.56
C ILE A 338 -22.68 -12.44 0.47
N THR A 339 -22.09 -12.34 -0.72
CA THR A 339 -20.71 -12.78 -0.95
C THR A 339 -19.76 -11.70 -0.44
N PRO A 340 -18.92 -11.99 0.57
CA PRO A 340 -17.94 -11.03 1.03
C PRO A 340 -16.82 -10.84 -0.01
N ALA A 341 -16.37 -9.60 -0.18
CA ALA A 341 -15.25 -9.28 -1.09
C ALA A 341 -13.90 -9.82 -0.56
N PHE A 342 -13.68 -9.73 0.75
CA PHE A 342 -12.50 -10.24 1.45
C PHE A 342 -12.87 -11.25 2.54
N PRO A 343 -11.95 -12.13 2.95
CA PRO A 343 -10.61 -12.34 2.37
C PRO A 343 -10.69 -12.95 0.97
N LYS A 344 -9.65 -12.77 0.14
CA LYS A 344 -9.43 -13.67 -0.99
C LYS A 344 -9.05 -15.05 -0.43
N LEU A 345 -9.51 -16.12 -1.07
CA LEU A 345 -9.14 -17.48 -0.70
C LEU A 345 -8.33 -18.10 -1.83
N ILE A 346 -7.21 -18.74 -1.50
CA ILE A 346 -6.39 -19.51 -2.44
C ILE A 346 -6.30 -20.94 -1.93
N TYR A 347 -6.75 -21.88 -2.77
CA TYR A 347 -6.71 -23.32 -2.53
C TYR A 347 -5.68 -23.97 -3.45
N VAL A 348 -4.78 -24.77 -2.90
CA VAL A 348 -3.77 -25.47 -3.71
C VAL A 348 -4.28 -26.82 -4.16
N LEU A 349 -4.13 -27.11 -5.45
CA LEU A 349 -4.33 -28.43 -6.04
C LEU A 349 -3.00 -29.21 -5.97
N GLU A 350 -3.00 -30.31 -5.23
CA GLU A 350 -1.84 -31.16 -4.91
C GLU A 350 -2.26 -32.64 -4.96
N GLU A 351 -1.29 -33.57 -5.04
CA GLU A 351 -1.59 -35.02 -5.20
C GLU A 351 -2.56 -35.58 -4.14
N ASP A 352 -2.51 -35.02 -2.93
CA ASP A 352 -3.34 -35.38 -1.79
C ASP A 352 -4.83 -35.01 -1.94
N ASN A 353 -5.20 -34.17 -2.91
CA ASN A 353 -6.55 -33.63 -3.04
C ASN A 353 -7.13 -33.62 -4.47
N ILE A 354 -6.41 -34.09 -5.50
CA ILE A 354 -6.89 -34.05 -6.90
C ILE A 354 -7.52 -35.35 -7.42
N HIS A 355 -7.24 -36.51 -6.83
CA HIS A 355 -7.77 -37.80 -7.29
C HIS A 355 -8.95 -38.25 -6.43
N GLU A 356 -9.94 -38.93 -7.01
CA GLU A 356 -11.17 -39.30 -6.29
C GLU A 356 -10.94 -40.21 -5.08
N ASP A 357 -9.86 -40.98 -5.10
CA ASP A 357 -9.39 -41.88 -4.05
C ASP A 357 -8.41 -41.22 -3.07
N SER A 358 -7.96 -39.98 -3.34
CA SER A 358 -7.12 -39.22 -2.40
C SER A 358 -7.89 -38.86 -1.13
N LYS A 359 -7.21 -38.96 0.02
CA LYS A 359 -7.79 -38.72 1.36
C LYS A 359 -8.55 -37.39 1.47
N TYR A 360 -8.03 -36.32 0.87
CA TYR A 360 -8.59 -34.98 1.01
C TYR A 360 -9.35 -34.49 -0.22
N TYR A 361 -9.68 -35.39 -1.17
CA TYR A 361 -10.44 -35.03 -2.38
C TYR A 361 -11.80 -34.39 -2.10
N TYR A 362 -12.41 -34.72 -0.95
CA TYR A 362 -13.65 -34.10 -0.51
C TYR A 362 -13.51 -32.57 -0.32
N LEU A 363 -12.33 -32.07 0.03
CA LEU A 363 -12.04 -30.64 0.11
C LEU A 363 -12.06 -29.99 -1.26
N THR A 364 -11.54 -30.65 -2.30
CA THR A 364 -11.58 -30.15 -3.67
C THR A 364 -13.02 -30.05 -4.18
N LYS A 365 -13.86 -31.05 -3.87
CA LYS A 365 -15.31 -30.98 -4.14
C LYS A 365 -15.96 -29.78 -3.43
N LEU A 366 -15.62 -29.57 -2.16
CA LEU A 366 -16.13 -28.46 -1.36
C LEU A 366 -15.63 -27.10 -1.88
N ALA A 367 -14.38 -27.01 -2.29
CA ALA A 367 -13.78 -25.82 -2.89
C ALA A 367 -14.50 -25.45 -4.20
N ALA A 368 -14.75 -26.44 -5.07
CA ALA A 368 -15.50 -26.23 -6.30
C ALA A 368 -16.94 -25.75 -6.04
N GLU A 369 -17.64 -26.33 -5.06
CA GLU A 369 -18.97 -25.86 -4.63
C GLU A 369 -18.92 -24.42 -4.11
N CYS A 370 -17.86 -24.09 -3.35
CA CYS A 370 -17.62 -22.74 -2.84
C CYS A 370 -17.42 -21.73 -3.98
N THR A 371 -16.57 -22.05 -4.96
CA THR A 371 -16.37 -21.22 -6.16
C THR A 371 -17.67 -21.01 -6.91
N ALA A 372 -18.49 -22.05 -7.10
CA ALA A 372 -19.77 -21.95 -7.79
C ALA A 372 -20.76 -21.01 -7.08
N LYS A 373 -20.72 -20.93 -5.74
CA LYS A 373 -21.62 -20.07 -4.95
C LYS A 373 -21.06 -18.66 -4.72
N ARG A 374 -19.73 -18.51 -4.65
CA ARG A 374 -19.06 -17.31 -4.08
C ARG A 374 -17.86 -16.81 -4.88
N MET A 375 -17.59 -17.38 -6.06
CA MET A 375 -16.47 -17.07 -6.97
C MET A 375 -15.05 -17.39 -6.44
N VAL A 376 -14.91 -17.79 -5.18
CA VAL A 376 -13.64 -18.16 -4.53
C VAL A 376 -13.80 -19.54 -3.87
N PRO A 377 -12.74 -20.32 -3.63
CA PRO A 377 -11.32 -19.97 -3.78
C PRO A 377 -10.86 -19.87 -5.24
N ASP A 378 -9.77 -19.12 -5.43
CA ASP A 378 -8.88 -19.24 -6.59
C ASP A 378 -7.96 -20.44 -6.38
N TYR A 379 -7.42 -20.99 -7.48
CA TYR A 379 -6.63 -22.22 -7.45
C TYR A 379 -5.17 -21.96 -7.83
N ILE A 380 -4.24 -22.58 -7.10
CA ILE A 380 -2.82 -22.70 -7.47
C ILE A 380 -2.49 -24.17 -7.69
N SER A 381 -1.72 -24.48 -8.74
CA SER A 381 -1.19 -25.83 -8.96
C SER A 381 0.15 -26.00 -8.25
N GLU A 382 0.22 -26.92 -7.28
CA GLU A 382 1.48 -27.27 -6.60
C GLU A 382 2.52 -27.73 -7.62
N LYS A 383 2.13 -28.64 -8.52
CA LYS A 383 3.01 -29.15 -9.60
C LYS A 383 3.69 -28.03 -10.38
N VAL A 384 2.93 -27.02 -10.82
CA VAL A 384 3.47 -25.90 -11.60
C VAL A 384 4.34 -25.00 -10.72
N MET A 385 3.97 -24.80 -9.46
CA MET A 385 4.79 -24.03 -8.51
C MET A 385 6.14 -24.70 -8.27
N LEU A 386 6.18 -26.00 -7.98
CA LEU A 386 7.42 -26.76 -7.79
C LEU A 386 8.31 -26.74 -9.04
N GLN A 387 7.71 -26.75 -10.24
CA GLN A 387 8.46 -26.68 -11.51
C GLN A 387 9.03 -25.28 -11.80
N ASN A 388 8.31 -24.21 -11.45
CA ASN A 388 8.68 -22.84 -11.83
C ASN A 388 9.40 -22.07 -10.72
N LYS A 389 9.25 -22.48 -9.46
CA LYS A 389 9.81 -21.80 -8.28
C LYS A 389 10.97 -22.62 -7.71
N ILE A 390 11.95 -22.87 -8.57
CA ILE A 390 13.18 -23.57 -8.22
C ILE A 390 14.15 -22.58 -7.59
N ASP A 391 14.64 -22.90 -6.40
CA ASP A 391 15.64 -22.08 -5.71
C ASP A 391 17.06 -22.31 -6.23
N LYS A 392 18.04 -21.58 -5.64
CA LYS A 392 19.45 -21.70 -6.04
C LYS A 392 20.07 -23.08 -5.75
N ASN A 393 19.43 -23.89 -4.91
CA ASN A 393 19.85 -25.24 -4.55
C ASN A 393 19.24 -26.30 -5.48
N GLY A 394 18.33 -25.91 -6.40
CA GLY A 394 17.62 -26.83 -7.29
C GLY A 394 16.34 -27.41 -6.70
N GLU A 395 15.87 -26.89 -5.56
CA GLU A 395 14.64 -27.36 -4.90
C GLU A 395 13.43 -26.54 -5.35
N GLY A 396 12.34 -27.22 -5.70
CA GLY A 396 11.07 -26.58 -6.04
C GLY A 396 10.25 -26.23 -4.80
N HIS A 397 9.60 -25.06 -4.81
CA HIS A 397 8.83 -24.57 -3.65
C HIS A 397 7.41 -24.15 -4.02
N CYS A 398 6.46 -24.38 -3.12
CA CYS A 398 5.08 -23.90 -3.24
C CYS A 398 4.77 -22.91 -2.11
N TYR A 399 4.31 -21.72 -2.46
CA TYR A 399 3.94 -20.64 -1.54
C TYR A 399 2.97 -19.67 -2.23
N THR A 400 2.20 -18.92 -1.45
CA THR A 400 1.20 -17.98 -1.99
C THR A 400 1.83 -16.72 -2.61
N CYS A 401 1.07 -16.07 -3.49
CA CYS A 401 1.33 -14.68 -3.86
C CYS A 401 1.03 -13.72 -2.70
N MET A 402 1.66 -12.55 -2.73
CA MET A 402 1.31 -11.39 -1.90
C MET A 402 0.11 -10.65 -2.50
N GLY A 403 -0.89 -10.39 -1.67
CA GLY A 403 -2.13 -9.71 -2.06
C GLY A 403 -2.86 -10.45 -3.18
N CYS A 404 -3.08 -9.78 -4.32
CA CYS A 404 -3.79 -10.36 -5.47
C CYS A 404 -3.05 -11.54 -6.11
N ARG A 405 -1.79 -11.30 -6.50
CA ARG A 405 -1.01 -12.12 -7.46
C ARG A 405 0.49 -11.78 -7.56
N SER A 406 1.04 -10.99 -6.63
CA SER A 406 2.47 -10.64 -6.67
C SER A 406 3.29 -11.80 -6.09
N PHE A 407 3.91 -12.61 -6.95
CA PHE A 407 4.72 -13.74 -6.51
C PHE A 407 6.16 -13.34 -6.23
N LEU A 408 6.66 -13.74 -5.06
CA LEU A 408 8.08 -13.67 -4.76
C LEU A 408 8.88 -14.57 -5.70
N THR A 409 10.13 -14.20 -5.94
CA THR A 409 11.15 -15.08 -6.50
C THR A 409 11.67 -16.04 -5.42
N PRO A 410 12.06 -17.28 -5.80
CA PRO A 410 12.77 -18.20 -4.91
C PRO A 410 13.96 -17.53 -4.24
N TYR A 411 14.11 -17.73 -2.94
CA TYR A 411 15.19 -17.12 -2.17
C TYR A 411 15.59 -18.05 -1.02
N VAL A 412 16.90 -18.27 -0.89
CA VAL A 412 17.51 -19.03 0.19
C VAL A 412 18.25 -18.06 1.08
N ASP A 413 17.81 -17.95 2.33
CA ASP A 413 18.41 -17.08 3.33
C ASP A 413 19.88 -17.49 3.54
N PRO A 414 20.87 -16.60 3.26
CA PRO A 414 22.28 -16.91 3.40
C PRO A 414 22.69 -17.32 4.82
N LYS A 415 21.96 -16.87 5.84
CA LYS A 415 22.28 -17.17 7.25
C LYS A 415 21.85 -18.58 7.65
N THR A 416 20.69 -19.03 7.16
CA THR A 416 20.11 -20.32 7.57
C THR A 416 20.31 -21.42 6.54
N GLY A 417 20.62 -21.05 5.29
CA GLY A 417 20.67 -21.98 4.15
C GLY A 417 19.30 -22.50 3.72
N LYS A 418 18.20 -21.97 4.28
CA LYS A 418 16.84 -22.43 4.05
C LYS A 418 16.04 -21.47 3.16
N PRO A 419 15.03 -21.95 2.42
CA PRO A 419 14.09 -21.08 1.72
C PRO A 419 13.40 -20.11 2.69
N LYS A 420 13.17 -18.87 2.24
CA LYS A 420 12.48 -17.85 3.04
C LYS A 420 11.51 -17.05 2.18
N TYR A 421 10.22 -17.12 2.55
CA TYR A 421 9.11 -16.49 1.85
C TYR A 421 8.28 -15.61 2.77
N TYR A 422 7.82 -16.16 3.90
CA TYR A 422 7.11 -15.39 4.92
C TYR A 422 8.03 -14.36 5.59
N GLY A 423 7.50 -13.14 5.76
CA GLY A 423 8.24 -11.96 6.20
C GLY A 423 8.92 -11.17 5.06
N ARG A 424 8.78 -11.60 3.79
CA ARG A 424 9.22 -10.81 2.63
C ARG A 424 8.08 -9.98 2.07
N PHE A 425 8.46 -8.94 1.34
CA PHE A 425 7.55 -7.93 0.78
C PHE A 425 8.00 -7.45 -0.61
N ASN A 426 7.12 -6.72 -1.29
CA ASN A 426 7.37 -6.02 -2.53
C ASN A 426 7.42 -4.50 -2.28
N GLN A 427 8.38 -3.81 -2.88
CA GLN A 427 8.62 -2.37 -2.64
C GLN A 427 7.68 -1.43 -3.41
N GLY A 428 6.99 -1.90 -4.45
CA GLY A 428 6.17 -1.07 -5.32
C GLY A 428 6.12 -1.58 -6.74
N VAL A 429 5.29 -0.92 -7.55
CA VAL A 429 5.06 -1.29 -8.95
C VAL A 429 5.19 -0.05 -9.83
N VAL A 430 5.82 -0.22 -10.99
CA VAL A 430 5.72 0.71 -12.12
C VAL A 430 5.25 -0.11 -13.31
N THR A 431 4.26 0.39 -14.04
CA THR A 431 3.71 -0.29 -15.22
C THR A 431 4.07 0.46 -16.48
N ILE A 432 4.57 -0.25 -17.49
CA ILE A 432 4.78 0.27 -18.84
C ILE A 432 3.47 0.22 -19.63
N ASN A 433 3.17 1.27 -20.38
CA ASN A 433 2.03 1.28 -21.31
C ASN A 433 2.43 0.67 -22.66
N LEU A 434 2.24 -0.65 -22.82
CA LEU A 434 2.57 -1.37 -24.06
C LEU A 434 1.74 -0.92 -25.28
N VAL A 435 0.50 -0.48 -25.06
CA VAL A 435 -0.36 0.02 -26.15
C VAL A 435 0.26 1.28 -26.74
N ASP A 436 0.74 2.17 -25.88
CA ASP A 436 1.42 3.38 -26.34
C ASP A 436 2.77 3.07 -27.03
N VAL A 437 3.51 2.04 -26.60
CA VAL A 437 4.75 1.60 -27.30
C VAL A 437 4.38 1.21 -28.74
N ALA A 438 3.33 0.40 -28.89
CA ALA A 438 2.85 -0.04 -30.19
C ALA A 438 2.38 1.14 -31.06
N CYS A 439 1.58 2.05 -30.52
CA CYS A 439 1.07 3.22 -31.24
C CYS A 439 2.21 4.17 -31.67
N SER A 440 3.13 4.47 -30.77
CA SER A 440 4.27 5.38 -31.02
C SER A 440 5.27 4.82 -32.05
N SER A 441 5.31 3.50 -32.21
CA SER A 441 6.15 2.84 -33.23
C SER A 441 5.68 3.06 -34.67
N GLY A 442 4.42 3.42 -34.90
CA GLY A 442 3.87 3.58 -36.25
C GLY A 442 3.90 2.29 -37.09
N ARG A 443 3.78 1.12 -36.44
CA ARG A 443 3.91 -0.22 -37.05
C ARG A 443 5.33 -0.60 -37.51
N ASN A 444 6.34 0.17 -37.14
CA ASN A 444 7.74 -0.18 -37.40
C ASN A 444 8.29 -1.01 -36.22
N MET A 445 8.69 -2.26 -36.48
CA MET A 445 9.18 -3.17 -35.45
C MET A 445 10.53 -2.78 -34.85
N GLU A 446 11.43 -2.19 -35.63
CA GLU A 446 12.72 -1.70 -35.11
C GLU A 446 12.49 -0.53 -34.15
N LYS A 447 11.62 0.40 -34.54
CA LYS A 447 11.20 1.52 -33.69
C LYS A 447 10.43 1.05 -32.45
N PHE A 448 9.62 0.00 -32.56
CA PHE A 448 8.91 -0.60 -31.42
C PHE A 448 9.89 -1.03 -30.33
N TRP A 449 10.92 -1.80 -30.69
CA TRP A 449 11.91 -2.29 -29.72
C TRP A 449 12.73 -1.14 -29.13
N GLN A 450 13.11 -0.15 -29.94
CA GLN A 450 13.79 1.04 -29.43
C GLN A 450 12.96 1.77 -28.36
N ILE A 451 11.68 2.07 -28.65
CA ILE A 451 10.78 2.75 -27.71
C ILE A 451 10.51 1.89 -26.48
N PHE A 452 10.40 0.58 -26.66
CA PHE A 452 10.20 -0.37 -25.57
C PHE A 452 11.37 -0.30 -24.58
N ASP A 453 12.61 -0.36 -25.08
CA ASP A 453 13.82 -0.28 -24.25
C ASP A 453 13.93 1.10 -23.55
N GLU A 454 13.67 2.20 -24.27
CA GLU A 454 13.65 3.55 -23.71
C GLU A 454 12.67 3.68 -22.52
N ARG A 455 11.48 3.08 -22.62
CA ARG A 455 10.49 3.13 -21.54
C ARG A 455 10.75 2.13 -20.43
N LEU A 456 11.40 1.02 -20.72
CA LEU A 456 11.87 0.11 -19.68
C LEU A 456 12.94 0.77 -18.81
N GLU A 457 13.81 1.59 -19.40
CA GLU A 457 14.79 2.38 -18.64
C GLU A 457 14.09 3.39 -17.72
N LEU A 458 13.06 4.09 -18.21
CA LEU A 458 12.21 4.94 -17.37
C LEU A 458 11.55 4.15 -16.23
N CYS A 459 11.05 2.95 -16.50
CA CYS A 459 10.49 2.08 -15.46
C CYS A 459 11.55 1.67 -14.42
N TYR A 460 12.78 1.37 -14.86
CA TYR A 460 13.90 1.03 -13.99
C TYR A 460 14.24 2.20 -13.07
N GLU A 461 14.49 3.40 -13.62
CA GLU A 461 14.80 4.59 -12.82
C GLU A 461 13.67 4.95 -11.85
N ALA A 462 12.41 4.87 -12.30
CA ALA A 462 11.25 5.06 -11.45
C ALA A 462 11.20 4.06 -10.27
N LEU A 463 11.49 2.78 -10.52
CA LEU A 463 11.55 1.77 -9.45
C LEU A 463 12.72 2.04 -8.50
N MET A 464 13.89 2.42 -9.03
CA MET A 464 15.06 2.75 -8.22
C MET A 464 14.83 3.96 -7.32
N CYS A 465 13.95 4.89 -7.67
CA CYS A 465 13.55 5.97 -6.77
C CYS A 465 12.93 5.46 -5.45
N ARG A 466 12.35 4.25 -5.43
CA ARG A 466 11.82 3.64 -4.20
C ARG A 466 12.90 3.04 -3.29
N HIS A 467 14.12 2.89 -3.80
CA HIS A 467 15.26 2.30 -3.10
C HIS A 467 16.30 3.33 -2.64
N ARG A 468 16.18 4.57 -3.11
CA ARG A 468 16.98 5.71 -2.67
C ARG A 468 16.34 6.34 -1.44
#